data_AF-A0A2W6DZU7-F1
#
_entry.id   AF-A0A2W6DZU7-F1
#
_cell.length_a   1.000
_cell.length_b   1.000
_cell.length_c   1.000
_cell.angle_alpha   90.00
_cell.angle_beta   90.00
_cell.angle_gamma   90.00
#
_symmetry.space_group_name_H-M   'P 1'
#
loop_
_entity.id
_entity.type
_entity.pdbx_description
1 polymer ?
#
loop_
_entity_poly.entity_id
_entity_poly.type
_entity_poly.pdbx_seq_one_letter_code
_entity_poly.pdbx_strand_id
1 'polypeptide(L)' 'MTTGTLTIGVDIGGTKVAAGVVDEQGTIVATAHRNTPAEDVS' A
#
# COMPACT_ATOMS: atom_id res chain seq x y z
N MET A 1 -14.88 6.39 -13.50
CA MET A 1 -13.58 5.85 -13.04
C MET A 1 -12.64 5.92 -14.22
N THR A 2 -11.49 6.56 -14.07
CA THR A 2 -10.53 6.69 -15.17
C THR A 2 -9.93 5.31 -15.43
N THR A 3 -10.16 4.76 -16.62
CA THR A 3 -9.58 3.49 -17.05
C THR A 3 -8.12 3.76 -17.41
N GLY A 4 -7.19 3.44 -16.52
CA GLY A 4 -5.75 3.59 -16.72
C GLY A 4 -5.00 2.53 -15.91
N THR A 5 -3.75 2.23 -16.28
CA THR A 5 -2.94 1.24 -15.55
C THR A 5 -2.64 1.78 -14.16
N LEU A 6 -2.90 0.97 -13.14
CA LEU A 6 -2.56 1.28 -11.76
C LEU A 6 -1.52 0.31 -11.26
N THR A 7 -0.53 0.83 -10.54
CA THR A 7 0.46 0.02 -9.83
C THR A 7 0.23 0.14 -8.33
N ILE A 8 0.35 -0.96 -7.60
CA ILE A 8 0.31 -0.96 -6.14
C ILE A 8 1.69 -1.29 -5.57
N GLY A 9 2.18 -0.45 -4.68
CA GLY A 9 3.30 -0.73 -3.81
C GLY A 9 2.80 -1.12 -2.43
N VAL A 10 3.37 -2.17 -1.84
CA VAL A 10 3.08 -2.62 -0.47
C VAL A 10 4.38 -2.73 0.32
N ASP A 11 4.46 -2.03 1.44
CA ASP A 11 5.57 -2.06 2.40
C ASP A 11 5.14 -2.81 3.66
N ILE A 12 5.85 -3.90 3.97
CA ILE A 12 5.57 -4.79 5.11
C ILE A 12 6.68 -4.63 6.14
N GLY A 13 6.36 -3.94 7.24
CA GLY A 13 7.21 -3.88 8.43
C GLY A 13 6.71 -4.79 9.54
N GLY A 14 7.53 -5.00 10.57
CA GLY A 14 7.19 -5.91 11.69
C GLY A 14 5.99 -5.48 12.54
N THR A 15 5.55 -4.22 12.47
CA THR A 15 4.44 -3.68 13.28
C THR A 15 3.40 -2.93 12.47
N LYS A 16 3.59 -2.84 11.15
CA LYS A 16 2.70 -2.10 10.27
C LYS A 16 2.88 -2.51 8.82
N VAL A 17 1.79 -2.34 8.07
CA VAL A 17 1.73 -2.45 6.63
C VAL A 17 1.28 -1.11 6.06
N ALA A 18 1.98 -0.62 5.05
CA ALA A 18 1.58 0.52 4.25
C ALA A 18 1.37 0.11 2.79
N ALA A 19 0.42 0.74 2.11
CA ALA A 19 0.20 0.54 0.69
C ALA A 19 -0.12 1.86 -0.01
N GLY A 20 0.30 1.97 -1.27
CA GLY A 20 0.02 3.11 -2.13
C GLY A 20 -0.31 2.64 -3.54
N VAL A 21 -1.35 3.22 -4.14
CA VAL A 21 -1.72 3.02 -5.54
C VAL A 21 -1.24 4.23 -6.32
N VAL A 22 -0.55 3.97 -7.43
CA VAL A 22 0.07 4.98 -8.29
C VAL A 22 -0.45 4.83 -9.72
N ASP A 23 -0.76 5.94 -10.37
CA ASP A 23 -1.08 5.99 -11.80
C ASP A 23 0.19 6.10 -12.68
N GLU A 24 0.00 6.09 -14.00
CA GLU A 24 1.08 6.16 -14.99
C GLU A 24 1.86 7.48 -14.96
N GLN A 25 1.31 8.53 -14.35
CA GLN A 25 1.98 9.83 -14.20
C GLN A 25 2.82 9.88 -12.91
N GLY A 26 2.83 8.81 -12.12
CA GLY A 26 3.49 8.77 -10.82
C GLY A 26 2.67 9.41 -9.70
N THR A 27 1.37 9.67 -9.92
CA THR A 27 0.49 10.28 -8.90
C THR A 27 -0.01 9.21 -7.96
N ILE A 28 0.06 9.48 -6.65
CA ILE A 28 -0.57 8.62 -5.64
C ILE A 28 -2.08 8.90 -5.64
N VAL A 29 -2.87 7.90 -6.02
CA VAL A 29 -4.34 8.01 -6.11
C VAL A 29 -5.06 7.45 -4.89
N ALA A 30 -4.40 6.58 -4.12
CA ALA A 30 -4.91 6.05 -2.87
C ALA A 30 -3.76 5.59 -1.97
N THR A 31 -3.97 5.69 -0.66
CA THR A 31 -3.08 5.14 0.35
C THR A 31 -3.88 4.33 1.37
N ALA A 32 -3.24 3.32 1.95
CA ALA A 32 -3.78 2.56 3.07
C ALA A 32 -2.66 2.26 4.07
N HIS A 33 -3.02 2.18 5.34
CA HIS A 33 -2.11 1.80 6.40
C HIS A 33 -2.84 0.98 7.45
N ARG A 34 -2.19 -0.08 7.94
CA ARG A 34 -2.71 -0.96 8.98
C ARG A 34 -1.60 -1.32 9.96
N ASN A 35 -1.83 -1.09 11.24
CA ASN A 35 -0.96 -1.63 12.28
C ASN A 35 -1.08 -3.16 12.31
N THR A 36 0.03 -3.86 12.43
CA THR A 36 0.06 -5.30 12.68
C THR A 36 0.54 -5.55 14.10
N PRO A 37 0.00 -6.55 14.81
CA PRO A 37 0.55 -6.96 16.10
C PRO A 37 2.04 -7.30 15.93
N ALA A 38 2.90 -6.79 16.81
CA ALA A 38 4.34 -7.04 16.77
C ALA A 38 4.71 -8.50 17.09
N GLU A 39 3.76 -9.27 17.63
CA GLU A 39 3.95 -10.59 18.23
C GLU A 39 3.49 -11.73 17.32
N ASP A 40 2.99 -11.44 16.11
CA ASP A 40 2.45 -12.46 15.20
C ASP A 40 3.59 -13.18 14.47
N VAL A 41 4.22 -14.11 15.19
CA VAL A 41 5.10 -15.15 14.64
C VAL A 41 4.30 -16.44 14.71
N SER A 42 3.80 -16.90 13.55
CA SER A 42 3.26 -18.26 13.39
C SER A 42 4.37 -19.30 13.42
#